data_AF-A0A966LF55-F1
#
_entry.id   AF-A0A966LF55-F1
#
_cell.length_a   1.000
_cell.length_b   1.000
_cell.length_c   1.000
_cell.angle_alpha   90.00
_cell.angle_beta   90.00
_cell.angle_gamma   90.00
#
_symmetry.space_group_name_H-M   'P 1'
#
loop_
_entity.id
_entity.type
_entity.pdbx_description
1 polymer ?
#
loop_
_entity_poly.entity_id
_entity_poly.type
_entity_poly.pdbx_seq_one_letter_code
_entity_poly.pdbx_strand_id
1 'polypeptide(L)'
;MRKAVGFYWTLPVPWAGFHDLPKDVEEAAKVSKTIRYQMHLVRNYAKAEKLDLVAERVFVELQPDRPSPHIREPLEGLAVLCRAQRAELLYADFSKVQGWRSHHVMRDWLGQKGHDIEHTGVWPDSVSLDGLDFDPYAHFEKWKDDWNAWKTAKAARGQALLAEITALRSEGKSYAATAEALNRQGLNSPIGRPWTAEAVRKFTARNGS
;
A
#
# COMPACT_ATOMS: atom_id res chain seq x y z
N MET A 1 23.27 5.37 -23.41
CA MET A 1 22.28 4.44 -22.81
C MET A 1 21.04 5.25 -22.51
N ARG A 2 19.84 4.76 -22.86
CA ARG A 2 18.60 5.45 -22.46
C ARG A 2 18.46 5.38 -20.94
N LYS A 3 17.86 6.39 -20.32
CA LYS A 3 17.69 6.46 -18.86
C LYS A 3 16.26 6.15 -18.49
N ALA A 4 16.07 5.58 -17.31
CA ALA A 4 14.76 5.28 -16.76
C ALA A 4 14.69 5.61 -15.27
N VAL A 5 13.48 5.90 -14.81
CA VAL A 5 13.14 6.07 -13.40
C VAL A 5 12.06 5.06 -13.03
N GLY A 6 12.31 4.23 -12.02
CA GLY A 6 11.33 3.27 -11.53
C GLY A 6 10.37 3.88 -10.51
N PHE A 7 9.07 3.61 -10.65
CA PHE A 7 8.04 4.04 -9.71
C PHE A 7 7.17 2.87 -9.26
N TYR A 8 7.15 2.64 -7.94
CA TYR A 8 6.49 1.50 -7.32
C TYR A 8 5.45 1.97 -6.32
N TRP A 9 4.27 1.38 -6.35
CA TRP A 9 3.20 1.81 -5.45
C TRP A 9 2.47 0.64 -4.80
N THR A 10 1.88 0.87 -3.63
CA THR A 10 1.04 -0.13 -2.99
C THR A 10 -0.08 0.53 -2.18
N LEU A 11 -1.08 -0.25 -1.79
CA LEU A 11 -2.12 0.19 -0.88
C LEU A 11 -1.69 -0.09 0.56
N PRO A 12 -2.12 0.73 1.55
CA PRO A 12 -1.95 0.38 2.93
C PRO A 12 -2.77 -0.87 3.27
N VAL A 13 -2.32 -1.61 4.26
CA VAL A 13 -2.89 -2.88 4.71
C VAL A 13 -3.23 -2.77 6.20
N PRO A 14 -4.32 -2.04 6.56
CA PRO A 14 -4.61 -1.73 7.96
C PRO A 14 -4.72 -2.96 8.86
N TRP A 15 -5.24 -4.05 8.30
CA TRP A 15 -5.41 -5.32 9.01
C TRP A 15 -4.10 -6.02 9.36
N ALA A 16 -3.03 -5.74 8.64
CA ALA A 16 -1.67 -6.18 8.93
C ALA A 16 -0.82 -5.09 9.61
N GLY A 17 -1.42 -3.95 9.99
CA GLY A 17 -0.69 -2.83 10.60
C GLY A 17 0.26 -2.10 9.65
N PHE A 18 0.17 -2.35 8.34
CA PHE A 18 1.01 -1.72 7.34
C PHE A 18 0.35 -0.43 6.84
N HIS A 19 0.91 0.72 7.22
CA HIS A 19 0.38 2.04 6.84
C HIS A 19 1.41 2.91 6.14
N ASP A 20 2.69 2.63 6.34
CA ASP A 20 3.80 3.44 5.88
C ASP A 20 4.84 2.55 5.19
N LEU A 21 5.64 3.17 4.33
CA LEU A 21 6.78 2.55 3.67
C LEU A 21 8.07 3.31 4.02
N PRO A 22 9.20 2.59 4.20
CA PRO A 22 10.52 3.21 4.10
C PRO A 22 10.65 4.00 2.79
N LYS A 23 11.34 5.14 2.83
CA LYS A 23 11.59 5.94 1.63
C LYS A 23 12.57 5.26 0.67
N ASP A 24 13.48 4.46 1.22
CA ASP A 24 14.40 3.64 0.46
C ASP A 24 13.66 2.45 -0.18
N VAL A 25 13.92 2.23 -1.46
CA VAL A 25 13.24 1.23 -2.29
C VAL A 25 13.57 -0.20 -1.83
N GLU A 26 14.82 -0.46 -1.44
CA GLU A 26 15.26 -1.79 -0.99
C GLU A 26 14.65 -2.11 0.38
N GLU A 27 14.64 -1.14 1.29
CA GLU A 27 13.96 -1.30 2.59
C GLU A 27 12.44 -1.48 2.42
N ALA A 28 11.82 -0.75 1.50
CA ALA A 28 10.40 -0.92 1.16
C ALA A 28 10.11 -2.31 0.57
N ALA A 29 11.00 -2.85 -0.27
CA ALA A 29 10.88 -4.18 -0.83
C ALA A 29 11.01 -5.30 0.22
N LYS A 30 11.77 -5.07 1.31
CA LYS A 30 11.84 -6.03 2.43
C LYS A 30 10.50 -6.16 3.14
N VAL A 31 9.77 -5.05 3.33
CA VAL A 31 8.50 -5.03 4.08
C VAL A 31 7.25 -5.21 3.22
N SER A 32 7.33 -5.02 1.90
CA SER A 32 6.20 -5.18 0.98
C SER A 32 6.52 -6.10 -0.20
N LYS A 33 5.82 -7.24 -0.25
CA LYS A 33 5.92 -8.20 -1.37
C LYS A 33 5.52 -7.56 -2.70
N THR A 34 4.50 -6.69 -2.71
CA THR A 34 4.05 -5.96 -3.91
C THR A 34 5.10 -4.97 -4.42
N ILE A 35 5.81 -4.26 -3.52
CA ILE A 35 6.90 -3.36 -3.92
C ILE A 35 8.08 -4.17 -4.46
N ARG A 36 8.46 -5.26 -3.78
CA ARG A 36 9.53 -6.16 -4.24
C ARG A 36 9.26 -6.71 -5.63
N TYR A 37 8.02 -7.14 -5.88
CA TYR A 37 7.58 -7.61 -7.18
C TYR A 37 7.72 -6.53 -8.27
N GLN A 38 7.21 -5.32 -8.03
CA GLN A 38 7.32 -4.21 -8.98
C GLN A 38 8.77 -3.84 -9.29
N MET A 39 9.60 -3.76 -8.24
CA MET A 39 11.02 -3.48 -8.37
C MET A 39 11.71 -4.53 -9.23
N HIS A 40 11.46 -5.82 -8.98
CA HIS A 40 12.02 -6.90 -9.79
C HIS A 40 11.56 -6.83 -11.24
N LEU A 41 10.26 -6.59 -11.46
CA LEU A 41 9.67 -6.48 -12.79
C LEU A 41 10.29 -5.33 -13.60
N VAL A 42 10.36 -4.13 -13.01
CA VAL A 42 10.92 -2.94 -13.65
C VAL A 42 12.43 -3.08 -13.88
N ARG A 43 13.18 -3.65 -12.93
CA ARG A 43 14.63 -3.89 -13.10
C ARG A 43 14.91 -4.90 -14.22
N ASN A 44 14.12 -5.97 -14.31
CA ASN A 44 14.25 -6.94 -15.41
C ASN A 44 13.93 -6.31 -16.76
N TYR A 45 12.85 -5.51 -16.83
CA TYR A 45 12.50 -4.77 -18.02
C TYR A 45 13.61 -3.80 -18.44
N ALA A 46 14.11 -2.99 -17.51
CA ALA A 46 15.22 -2.07 -17.74
C ALA A 46 16.47 -2.80 -18.25
N LYS A 47 16.80 -3.96 -17.67
CA LYS A 47 17.93 -4.78 -18.12
C LYS A 47 17.71 -5.31 -19.55
N ALA A 48 16.53 -5.83 -19.86
CA ALA A 48 16.19 -6.34 -21.19
C ALA A 48 16.27 -5.23 -22.26
N GLU A 49 15.77 -4.05 -21.92
CA GLU A 49 15.74 -2.86 -22.79
C GLU A 49 17.02 -2.01 -22.75
N LYS A 50 18.04 -2.46 -22.00
CA LYS A 50 19.34 -1.78 -21.81
C LYS A 50 19.16 -0.32 -21.35
N LEU A 51 18.24 -0.11 -20.41
CA LEU A 51 17.97 1.17 -19.75
C LEU A 51 18.84 1.33 -18.51
N ASP A 52 19.32 2.55 -18.29
CA ASP A 52 20.03 2.96 -17.08
C ASP A 52 19.01 3.43 -16.04
N LEU A 53 18.79 2.65 -14.98
CA LEU A 53 17.89 3.03 -13.88
C LEU A 53 18.58 4.08 -13.00
N VAL A 54 18.34 5.35 -13.31
CA VAL A 54 19.01 6.48 -12.64
C VAL A 54 18.36 6.84 -11.30
N ALA A 55 17.13 6.40 -11.06
CA ALA A 55 16.45 6.57 -9.79
C ALA A 55 15.28 5.58 -9.65
N GLU A 56 14.92 5.30 -8.40
CA GLU A 56 13.74 4.51 -8.06
C GLU A 56 12.99 5.21 -6.92
N ARG A 57 11.66 5.16 -6.92
CA ARG A 57 10.80 5.75 -5.89
C ARG A 57 9.65 4.83 -5.53
N VAL A 58 9.28 4.85 -4.26
CA VAL A 58 8.12 4.13 -3.71
C VAL A 58 7.04 5.10 -3.23
N PHE A 59 5.81 4.66 -3.32
CA PHE A 59 4.63 5.37 -2.82
C PHE A 59 3.67 4.39 -2.13
N VAL A 60 3.17 4.75 -0.96
CA VAL A 60 2.03 4.06 -0.34
C VAL A 60 0.84 5.00 -0.40
N GLU A 61 -0.29 4.48 -0.88
CA GLU A 61 -1.53 5.24 -0.88
C GLU A 61 -1.97 5.60 0.54
N LEU A 62 -2.77 6.66 0.68
CA LEU A 62 -3.39 7.00 1.96
C LEU A 62 -4.69 6.22 2.18
N GLN A 63 -5.31 5.75 1.10
CA GLN A 63 -6.60 5.10 1.12
C GLN A 63 -6.42 3.58 0.88
N PRO A 64 -6.88 2.72 1.80
CA PRO A 64 -6.65 1.28 1.72
C PRO A 64 -7.47 0.59 0.62
N ASP A 65 -8.47 1.28 0.07
CA ASP A 65 -9.46 0.70 -0.82
C ASP A 65 -9.56 1.36 -2.19
N ARG A 66 -8.78 2.40 -2.47
CA ARG A 66 -8.81 3.07 -3.78
C ARG A 66 -7.56 3.91 -4.05
N PRO A 67 -7.18 4.06 -5.33
CA PRO A 67 -6.28 5.12 -5.78
C PRO A 67 -6.80 6.50 -5.36
N SER A 68 -5.90 7.43 -5.08
CA SER A 68 -6.26 8.78 -4.67
C SER A 68 -5.43 9.86 -5.39
N PRO A 69 -5.89 11.12 -5.40
CA PRO A 69 -5.11 12.25 -5.92
C PRO A 69 -3.76 12.48 -5.21
N HIS A 70 -3.50 11.83 -4.08
CA HIS A 70 -2.25 12.01 -3.34
C HIS A 70 -1.01 11.49 -4.08
N ILE A 71 -1.19 10.59 -5.06
CA ILE A 71 -0.09 10.15 -5.92
C ILE A 71 0.48 11.27 -6.81
N ARG A 72 -0.28 12.35 -7.02
CA ARG A 72 0.08 13.42 -7.98
C ARG A 72 1.35 14.16 -7.59
N GLU A 73 1.53 14.48 -6.31
CA GLU A 73 2.74 15.17 -5.83
C GLU A 73 4.01 14.33 -6.06
N PRO A 74 4.06 13.03 -5.69
CA PRO A 74 5.15 12.14 -6.08
C PRO A 74 5.40 12.10 -7.60
N LEU A 75 4.34 12.02 -8.41
CA LEU A 75 4.45 11.99 -9.88
C LEU A 75 5.02 13.30 -10.44
N GLU A 76 4.63 14.45 -9.89
CA GLU A 76 5.18 15.75 -10.30
C GLU A 76 6.69 15.84 -10.01
N GLY A 77 7.14 15.39 -8.83
CA GLY A 77 8.56 15.30 -8.50
C GLY A 77 9.33 14.35 -9.43
N LEU A 78 8.73 13.21 -9.77
CA LEU A 78 9.29 12.25 -10.74
C LEU A 78 9.39 12.84 -12.14
N ALA A 79 8.39 13.57 -12.60
CA ALA A 79 8.41 14.16 -13.93
C ALA A 79 9.47 15.26 -14.06
N VAL A 80 9.72 16.05 -13.00
CA VAL A 80 10.87 16.97 -12.95
C VAL A 80 12.18 16.19 -13.14
N LEU A 81 12.34 15.07 -12.44
CA LEU A 81 13.53 14.22 -12.56
C LEU A 81 13.66 13.60 -13.95
N CYS A 82 12.58 13.06 -14.52
CA CYS A 82 12.55 12.50 -15.87
C CYS A 82 12.97 13.52 -16.92
N ARG A 83 12.44 14.75 -16.85
CA ARG A 83 12.83 15.84 -17.78
C ARG A 83 14.31 16.21 -17.62
N ALA A 84 14.77 16.41 -16.39
CA ALA A 84 16.15 16.79 -16.12
C ALA A 84 17.15 15.73 -16.61
N GLN A 85 16.79 14.45 -16.51
CA GLN A 85 17.65 13.33 -16.89
C GLN A 85 17.39 12.82 -18.32
N ARG A 86 16.38 13.34 -19.02
CA ARG A 86 15.84 12.75 -20.26
C ARG A 86 15.58 11.24 -20.09
N ALA A 87 14.89 10.91 -19.00
CA ALA A 87 14.60 9.56 -18.59
C ALA A 87 13.11 9.22 -18.77
N GLU A 88 12.85 7.96 -19.09
CA GLU A 88 11.50 7.39 -19.17
C GLU A 88 11.02 6.96 -17.78
N LEU A 89 9.73 7.14 -17.48
CA LEU A 89 9.11 6.61 -16.27
C LEU A 89 8.66 5.16 -16.47
N LEU A 90 9.15 4.24 -15.65
CA LEU A 90 8.73 2.84 -15.64
C LEU A 90 7.88 2.54 -14.41
N TYR A 91 6.73 1.91 -14.60
CA TYR A 91 5.84 1.48 -13.52
C TYR A 91 5.16 0.16 -13.89
N ALA A 92 4.70 -0.62 -12.91
CA ALA A 92 3.93 -1.82 -13.20
C ALA A 92 2.46 -1.45 -13.53
N ASP A 93 1.96 -1.91 -14.68
CA ASP A 93 0.58 -1.66 -15.10
C ASP A 93 -0.33 -2.82 -14.76
N PHE A 94 -0.97 -2.71 -13.59
CA PHE A 94 -1.88 -3.72 -13.08
C PHE A 94 -3.26 -3.78 -13.75
N SER A 95 -3.51 -2.99 -14.79
CA SER A 95 -4.79 -3.02 -15.52
C SER A 95 -5.09 -4.36 -16.20
N LYS A 96 -4.08 -5.19 -16.48
CA LYS A 96 -4.24 -6.54 -17.06
C LYS A 96 -4.60 -7.63 -16.05
N VAL A 97 -4.28 -7.43 -14.76
CA VAL A 97 -4.63 -8.42 -13.73
C VAL A 97 -6.10 -8.21 -13.38
N GLN A 98 -6.95 -9.09 -13.90
CA GLN A 98 -8.39 -8.98 -13.72
C GLN A 98 -8.73 -8.98 -12.21
N GLY A 99 -9.53 -8.01 -11.77
CA GLY A 99 -9.88 -7.88 -10.36
C GLY A 99 -8.86 -7.10 -9.51
N TRP A 100 -7.70 -6.73 -10.07
CA TRP A 100 -6.82 -5.76 -9.42
C TRP A 100 -7.14 -4.32 -9.85
N ARG A 101 -6.82 -3.39 -8.95
CA ARG A 101 -7.14 -1.97 -9.11
C ARG A 101 -6.06 -1.34 -9.97
N SER A 102 -6.38 -1.09 -11.23
CA SER A 102 -5.60 -0.12 -12.01
C SER A 102 -5.52 1.21 -11.26
N HIS A 103 -4.37 1.88 -11.34
CA HIS A 103 -4.22 3.20 -10.76
C HIS A 103 -4.73 4.27 -11.71
N HIS A 104 -6.06 4.36 -11.88
CA HIS A 104 -6.69 5.28 -12.84
C HIS A 104 -6.21 6.73 -12.66
N VAL A 105 -6.05 7.22 -11.42
CA VAL A 105 -5.53 8.58 -11.15
C VAL A 105 -4.13 8.80 -11.71
N MET A 106 -3.27 7.77 -11.69
CA MET A 106 -1.90 7.87 -12.22
C MET A 106 -1.94 7.86 -13.75
N ARG A 107 -2.74 6.97 -14.35
CA ARG A 107 -2.95 6.92 -15.80
C ARG A 107 -3.53 8.22 -16.34
N ASP A 108 -4.54 8.78 -15.68
CA ASP A 108 -5.15 10.05 -16.06
C ASP A 108 -4.13 11.19 -15.96
N TRP A 109 -3.33 11.20 -14.89
CA TRP A 109 -2.26 12.20 -14.72
C TRP A 109 -1.20 12.07 -15.83
N LEU A 110 -0.76 10.85 -16.17
CA LEU A 110 0.20 10.61 -17.25
C LEU A 110 -0.36 11.07 -18.60
N GLY A 111 -1.62 10.77 -18.90
CA GLY A 111 -2.27 11.18 -20.14
C GLY A 111 -2.55 12.68 -20.26
N GLN A 112 -2.67 13.41 -19.15
CA GLN A 112 -2.99 14.85 -19.14
C GLN A 112 -1.78 15.73 -18.90
N LYS A 113 -1.06 15.50 -17.80
CA LYS A 113 0.04 16.35 -17.32
C LYS A 113 1.42 15.75 -17.54
N GLY A 114 1.50 14.42 -17.65
CA GLY A 114 2.75 13.70 -17.93
C GLY A 114 2.99 13.44 -19.41
N HIS A 115 2.21 14.04 -20.33
CA HIS A 115 2.29 13.78 -21.76
C HIS A 115 3.63 14.18 -22.39
N ASP A 116 4.42 15.01 -21.71
CA ASP A 116 5.72 15.49 -22.14
C ASP A 116 6.90 14.66 -21.57
N ILE A 117 6.61 13.61 -20.79
CA ILE A 117 7.59 12.61 -20.38
C ILE A 117 7.28 11.26 -21.05
N GLU A 118 8.33 10.55 -21.46
CA GLU A 118 8.18 9.16 -21.88
C GLU A 118 7.81 8.30 -20.67
N HIS A 119 6.88 7.36 -20.86
CA HIS A 119 6.49 6.44 -19.81
C HIS A 119 6.08 5.07 -20.36
N THR A 120 6.45 4.00 -19.64
CA THR A 120 6.04 2.63 -19.96
C THR A 120 5.44 1.94 -18.75
N GLY A 121 4.23 1.42 -18.96
CA GLY A 121 3.60 0.45 -18.08
C GLY A 121 4.15 -0.95 -18.38
N VAL A 122 4.95 -1.48 -17.46
CA VAL A 122 5.48 -2.84 -17.54
C VAL A 122 4.40 -3.82 -17.12
N TRP A 123 4.14 -4.82 -17.96
CA TRP A 123 3.10 -5.79 -17.71
C TRP A 123 3.42 -6.69 -16.52
N PRO A 124 2.43 -7.01 -15.67
CA PRO A 124 2.63 -7.80 -14.47
C PRO A 124 2.64 -9.29 -14.82
N ASP A 125 3.75 -9.75 -15.40
CA ASP A 125 3.98 -11.16 -15.68
C ASP A 125 4.44 -11.90 -14.41
N SER A 126 4.31 -13.23 -14.42
CA SER A 126 4.89 -14.09 -13.39
C SER A 126 6.41 -13.99 -13.44
N VAL A 127 7.04 -13.86 -12.26
CA VAL A 127 8.49 -13.74 -12.14
C VAL A 127 9.02 -14.64 -11.03
N SER A 128 10.29 -15.02 -11.10
CA SER A 128 10.95 -15.69 -9.98
C SER A 128 11.41 -14.64 -8.95
N LEU A 129 10.74 -14.60 -7.79
CA LEU A 129 11.15 -13.79 -6.64
C LEU A 129 11.81 -14.68 -5.60
N ASP A 130 13.07 -14.39 -5.26
CA ASP A 130 13.83 -15.11 -4.23
C ASP A 130 13.91 -16.64 -4.50
N GLY A 131 13.92 -17.04 -5.77
CA GLY A 131 13.94 -18.45 -6.19
C GLY A 131 12.57 -19.14 -6.16
N LEU A 132 11.49 -18.41 -5.89
CA LEU A 132 10.12 -18.90 -5.92
C LEU A 132 9.32 -18.23 -7.03
N ASP A 133 8.46 -18.99 -7.68
CA ASP A 133 7.54 -18.44 -8.66
C ASP A 133 6.51 -17.54 -7.97
N PHE A 134 6.47 -16.28 -8.41
CA PHE A 134 5.47 -15.31 -8.01
C PHE A 134 4.48 -15.13 -9.15
N ASP A 135 3.28 -15.68 -8.97
CA ASP A 135 2.14 -15.38 -9.81
C ASP A 135 1.38 -14.16 -9.24
N PRO A 136 1.42 -13.00 -9.91
CA PRO A 136 0.68 -11.83 -9.48
C PRO A 136 -0.82 -12.11 -9.42
N TYR A 137 -1.40 -12.85 -10.37
CA TYR A 137 -2.83 -13.14 -10.37
C TYR A 137 -3.26 -13.87 -9.10
N ALA A 138 -2.63 -15.02 -8.81
CA ALA A 138 -2.92 -15.79 -7.60
C ALA A 138 -2.67 -14.99 -6.31
N HIS A 139 -1.60 -14.20 -6.27
CA HIS A 139 -1.30 -13.36 -5.12
C HIS A 139 -2.40 -12.32 -4.86
N PHE A 140 -2.86 -11.60 -5.89
CA PHE A 140 -3.85 -10.54 -5.74
C PHE A 140 -5.28 -11.06 -5.61
N GLU A 141 -5.59 -12.24 -6.16
CA GLU A 141 -6.87 -12.92 -5.92
C GLU A 141 -7.01 -13.28 -4.43
N LYS A 142 -6.00 -13.95 -3.86
CA LYS A 142 -5.97 -14.25 -2.43
C LYS A 142 -6.10 -12.98 -1.59
N TRP A 143 -5.40 -11.92 -1.99
CA TRP A 143 -5.48 -10.64 -1.32
C TRP A 143 -6.88 -10.03 -1.32
N LYS A 144 -7.60 -10.15 -2.44
CA LYS A 144 -8.99 -9.69 -2.57
C LYS A 144 -9.89 -10.44 -1.60
N ASP A 145 -9.70 -11.74 -1.48
CA ASP A 145 -10.48 -12.59 -0.57
C ASP A 145 -10.21 -12.25 0.89
N ASP A 146 -8.94 -12.11 1.27
CA ASP A 146 -8.56 -11.69 2.63
C ASP A 146 -9.16 -10.31 2.97
N TRP A 147 -9.10 -9.37 2.02
CA TRP A 147 -9.68 -8.03 2.18
C TRP A 147 -11.21 -8.08 2.31
N ASN A 148 -11.89 -8.91 1.53
CA ASN A 148 -13.33 -9.09 1.61
C ASN A 148 -13.74 -9.74 2.93
N ALA A 149 -13.05 -10.80 3.36
CA ALA A 149 -13.26 -11.43 4.65
C ALA A 149 -13.09 -10.42 5.79
N TRP A 150 -12.04 -9.61 5.75
CA TRP A 150 -11.80 -8.55 6.72
C TRP A 150 -12.92 -7.50 6.74
N LYS A 151 -13.36 -7.01 5.58
CA LYS A 151 -14.46 -6.04 5.47
C LYS A 151 -15.76 -6.61 6.03
N THR A 152 -16.14 -7.82 5.65
CA THR A 152 -17.40 -8.44 6.09
C THR A 152 -17.38 -8.71 7.59
N ALA A 153 -16.22 -9.06 8.15
CA ALA A 153 -16.06 -9.24 9.59
C ALA A 153 -16.04 -7.93 10.40
N LYS A 154 -16.16 -6.74 9.78
CA LYS A 154 -16.02 -5.45 10.47
C LYS A 154 -16.99 -5.29 11.64
N ALA A 155 -18.27 -5.64 11.46
CA ALA A 155 -19.27 -5.50 12.50
C ALA A 155 -18.97 -6.43 13.70
N ALA A 156 -18.70 -7.71 13.43
CA ALA A 156 -18.34 -8.69 14.45
C ALA A 156 -17.05 -8.30 15.20
N ARG A 157 -16.02 -7.83 14.49
CA ARG A 157 -14.78 -7.32 15.11
C ARG A 157 -15.04 -6.09 15.98
N GLY A 158 -15.91 -5.20 15.54
CA GLY A 158 -16.33 -4.02 16.31
C GLY A 158 -17.03 -4.41 17.60
N GLN A 159 -17.95 -5.37 17.55
CA GLN A 159 -18.66 -5.88 18.73
C GLN A 159 -17.71 -6.59 19.70
N ALA A 160 -16.81 -7.45 19.21
CA ALA A 160 -15.82 -8.12 20.06
C ALA A 160 -14.90 -7.12 20.76
N LEU A 161 -14.40 -6.09 20.05
CA LEU A 161 -13.61 -5.01 20.64
C LEU A 161 -14.40 -4.20 21.67
N LEU A 162 -15.68 -3.92 21.41
CA LEU A 162 -16.53 -3.21 22.37
C LEU A 162 -16.76 -4.04 23.64
N ALA A 163 -16.96 -5.35 23.51
CA ALA A 163 -17.12 -6.26 24.64
C ALA A 163 -15.86 -6.28 25.52
N GLU A 164 -14.68 -6.42 24.91
CA GLU A 164 -13.39 -6.39 25.61
C GLU A 164 -13.16 -5.06 26.32
N ILE A 165 -13.42 -3.93 25.63
CA ILE A 165 -13.32 -2.60 26.24
C ILE A 165 -14.29 -2.47 27.42
N THR A 166 -15.52 -2.96 27.28
CA THR A 166 -16.53 -2.88 28.33
C THR A 166 -16.13 -3.71 29.55
N ALA A 167 -15.58 -4.91 29.36
CA ALA A 167 -15.04 -5.73 30.43
C ALA A 167 -13.88 -5.05 31.16
N LEU A 168 -12.90 -4.52 30.42
CA LEU A 168 -11.78 -3.78 31.02
C LEU A 168 -12.27 -2.53 31.78
N ARG A 169 -13.33 -1.87 31.30
CA ARG A 169 -13.92 -0.69 31.96
C ARG A 169 -14.74 -1.06 33.19
N SER A 170 -15.42 -2.21 33.22
CA SER A 170 -16.15 -2.67 34.41
C SER A 170 -15.21 -3.11 35.54
N GLU A 171 -13.98 -3.52 35.21
CA GLU A 171 -12.87 -3.70 36.17
C GLU A 171 -12.34 -2.37 36.76
N GLY A 172 -12.91 -1.22 36.37
CA GLY A 172 -12.52 0.10 36.88
C GLY A 172 -11.30 0.71 36.18
N LYS A 173 -10.78 0.10 35.10
CA LYS A 173 -9.61 0.66 34.38
C LYS A 173 -9.96 2.00 33.73
N SER A 174 -9.04 2.96 33.80
CA SER A 174 -9.15 4.22 33.05
C SER A 174 -9.04 3.97 31.54
N TYR A 175 -9.47 4.92 30.70
CA TYR A 175 -9.30 4.78 29.25
C TYR A 175 -7.84 4.59 28.82
N ALA A 176 -6.89 5.18 29.53
CA ALA A 176 -5.46 4.97 29.29
C ALA A 176 -5.03 3.54 29.64
N ALA A 177 -5.42 3.03 30.81
CA ALA A 177 -5.12 1.66 31.22
C ALA A 177 -5.79 0.61 30.31
N THR A 178 -6.99 0.89 29.81
CA THR A 178 -7.66 0.08 28.79
C THR A 178 -6.87 0.08 27.48
N ALA A 179 -6.42 1.24 26.99
CA ALA A 179 -5.62 1.33 25.77
C ALA A 179 -4.32 0.53 25.86
N GLU A 180 -3.61 0.63 26.99
CA GLU A 180 -2.41 -0.18 27.25
C GLU A 180 -2.71 -1.68 27.26
N ALA A 181 -3.80 -2.10 27.91
CA ALA A 181 -4.20 -3.50 27.96
C ALA A 181 -4.49 -4.07 26.56
N LEU A 182 -5.26 -3.35 25.75
CA LEU A 182 -5.56 -3.73 24.37
C LEU A 182 -4.28 -3.83 23.52
N ASN A 183 -3.38 -2.85 23.65
CA ASN A 183 -2.10 -2.86 22.93
C ASN A 183 -1.21 -4.04 23.36
N ARG A 184 -1.18 -4.38 24.65
CA ARG A 184 -0.46 -5.56 25.16
C ARG A 184 -1.03 -6.87 24.65
N GLN A 185 -2.34 -6.94 24.42
CA GLN A 185 -3.01 -8.09 23.81
C GLN A 185 -2.82 -8.15 22.28
N GLY A 186 -2.17 -7.15 21.67
CA GLY A 186 -2.03 -7.05 20.22
C GLY A 186 -3.34 -6.68 19.49
N LEU A 187 -4.36 -6.20 20.22
CA LEU A 187 -5.63 -5.80 19.64
C LEU A 187 -5.52 -4.37 19.09
N ASN A 188 -5.42 -4.25 17.77
CA ASN A 188 -5.41 -2.95 17.12
C ASN A 188 -6.80 -2.30 17.09
N SER A 189 -6.82 -0.96 17.00
CA SER A 189 -8.05 -0.21 16.76
C SER A 189 -8.69 -0.59 15.41
N PRO A 190 -9.97 -0.25 15.16
CA PRO A 190 -10.64 -0.56 13.89
C PRO A 190 -9.93 -0.04 12.62
N ILE A 191 -9.07 0.97 12.78
CA ILE A 191 -8.26 1.55 11.70
C ILE A 191 -6.85 0.94 11.63
N GLY A 192 -6.56 -0.11 12.40
CA GLY A 192 -5.28 -0.83 12.38
C GLY A 192 -4.13 -0.13 13.10
N ARG A 193 -4.41 0.86 13.94
CA ARG A 193 -3.40 1.58 14.75
C ARG A 193 -3.45 1.18 16.22
N PRO A 194 -2.36 1.36 16.99
CA PRO A 194 -2.39 1.21 18.44
C PRO A 194 -3.46 2.09 19.09
N TRP A 195 -4.05 1.60 20.17
CA TRP A 195 -5.02 2.35 20.95
C TRP A 195 -4.37 3.50 21.72
N THR A 196 -5.06 4.63 21.74
CA THR A 196 -4.82 5.73 22.67
C THR A 196 -6.04 5.89 23.57
N ALA A 197 -5.89 6.52 24.74
CA ALA A 197 -7.01 6.78 25.65
C ALA A 197 -8.18 7.49 24.93
N GLU A 198 -7.87 8.47 24.09
CA GLU A 198 -8.84 9.21 23.30
C GLU A 198 -9.53 8.34 22.24
N ALA A 199 -8.79 7.41 21.61
CA ALA A 199 -9.37 6.46 20.67
C ALA A 199 -10.36 5.51 21.35
N VAL A 200 -10.03 5.01 22.57
CA VAL A 200 -10.94 4.16 23.36
C VAL A 200 -12.21 4.93 23.73
N ARG A 201 -12.07 6.18 24.20
CA ARG A 201 -13.21 7.05 24.55
C ARG A 201 -14.13 7.30 23.36
N LYS A 202 -13.57 7.66 22.20
CA LYS A 202 -14.34 7.88 20.97
C LYS A 202 -15.01 6.61 20.46
N PHE A 203 -14.31 5.48 20.54
CA PHE A 203 -14.87 4.20 20.09
C PHE A 203 -16.04 3.76 20.96
N THR A 204 -15.91 3.85 22.28
CA THR A 204 -17.02 3.55 23.21
C THR A 204 -18.21 4.48 23.00
N ALA A 205 -18.00 5.79 22.90
CA ALA A 205 -19.07 6.75 22.65
C ALA A 205 -19.83 6.51 21.34
N ARG A 206 -19.16 5.99 20.30
CA ARG A 206 -19.77 5.74 18.98
C ARG A 206 -20.51 4.40 18.89
N ASN A 207 -20.15 3.42 19.70
CA ASN A 207 -20.67 2.05 19.57
C ASN A 207 -21.40 1.55 20.83
N GLY A 208 -21.38 2.29 21.93
CA GLY A 208 -21.99 1.93 23.21
C GLY A 208 -23.40 2.50 23.45
N SER A 209 -24.06 3.00 22.40
CA SER A 209 -25.49 3.37 22.42
C SER A 209 -26.36 2.20 22.02
#